data_AF-A0A7Y9E3M6-F1
#
_entry.id   AF-A0A7Y9E3M6-F1
#
_cell.length_a   1.000
_cell.length_b   1.000
_cell.length_c   1.000
_cell.angle_alpha   90.00
_cell.angle_beta   90.00
_cell.angle_gamma   90.00
#
_symmetry.space_group_name_H-M   'P 1'
#
loop_
_entity.id
_entity.type
_entity.pdbx_description
1 polymer ?
#
loop_
_entity_poly.entity_id
_entity_poly.type
_entity_poly.pdbx_seq_one_letter_code
_entity_poly.pdbx_strand_id
1 'polypeptide(L)'
;MASRVLVPWLVCALLALVGCDAGSSSGSDVPTAREARGAGSSIAPASVLRPAAELVPPRGEAWFGASIDWSRDSLAAYADRLGRTPAVAVGFYQLPMRKRDRTWLDQAVTQARAAGTMLLVTLEPRAGLGKVTQPVVEDLARLLDGYNRQGTPVFLRFAHEMNGSWYPWGQQPQAYVSAFRRVADAVHRWAPGTAMVWAPNYGGGYPFAGGRYAATPGSAAARALDTDGDGRVTQSDDPYAPYWPGRRYVDWVGMSIYHWGAAYPWGENEIPEPGKFTDLLRGTYDGAAGDERAVPDFYAVYGERQRLPVAVTETGALYAPGRGGADELAIKQAWWRQVFAADHAQRLPWVKMVNWFEWRKQEPEIGGIVDWTSTHGIVGRAFCADLPTWLRFADS
;
A
#
# COMPACT_ATOMS: atom_id res chain seq x y z
N MET A 1 41.55 -11.11 -8.39
CA MET A 1 40.74 -12.08 -7.63
C MET A 1 39.63 -11.30 -6.94
N ALA A 2 38.47 -11.17 -7.58
CA ALA A 2 37.31 -10.51 -7.00
C ALA A 2 36.31 -11.61 -6.61
N SER A 3 36.19 -11.88 -5.31
CA SER A 3 35.19 -12.82 -4.80
C SER A 3 33.81 -12.19 -4.94
N ARG A 4 33.06 -12.66 -5.94
CA ARG A 4 31.62 -12.41 -6.07
C ARG A 4 30.91 -13.22 -4.98
N VAL A 5 30.46 -12.54 -3.93
CA VAL A 5 29.56 -13.13 -2.94
C VAL A 5 28.17 -13.16 -3.55
N LEU A 6 27.74 -14.33 -4.03
CA LEU A 6 26.35 -14.63 -4.32
C LEU A 6 25.61 -14.78 -2.98
N VAL A 7 24.81 -13.79 -2.61
CA VAL A 7 23.98 -13.85 -1.40
C VAL A 7 22.58 -14.38 -1.77
N PRO A 8 22.09 -15.45 -1.11
CA PRO A 8 20.75 -15.98 -1.36
C PRO A 8 19.71 -15.10 -0.69
N TRP A 9 18.74 -14.63 -1.47
CA TRP A 9 17.56 -13.94 -0.97
C TRP A 9 16.56 -14.99 -0.48
N LEU A 10 16.31 -15.02 0.82
CA LEU A 10 15.30 -15.88 1.43
C LEU A 10 14.17 -14.99 1.94
N VAL A 11 13.07 -14.93 1.18
CA VAL A 11 11.80 -14.38 1.67
C VAL A 11 10.66 -15.34 1.33
N CYS A 12 9.92 -15.72 2.37
CA CYS A 12 8.54 -16.19 2.26
C CYS A 12 7.72 -15.58 3.38
N ALA A 13 6.61 -14.98 2.97
CA ALA A 13 5.48 -14.61 3.79
C ALA A 13 4.99 -15.79 4.65
N LEU A 14 4.91 -15.58 5.97
CA LEU A 14 4.23 -16.48 6.90
C LEU A 14 3.54 -15.65 7.98
N LEU A 15 2.24 -15.47 7.83
CA LEU A 15 1.32 -15.34 8.96
C LEU A 15 0.32 -16.50 8.86
N ALA A 16 0.62 -17.56 9.62
CA ALA A 16 -0.35 -18.58 10.00
C ALA A 16 -0.90 -18.18 11.38
N LEU A 17 -2.22 -18.12 11.47
CA LEU A 17 -2.97 -17.89 12.71
C LEU A 17 -2.72 -19.05 13.68
N VAL A 18 -2.32 -18.73 14.92
CA VAL A 18 -2.47 -19.64 16.06
C VAL A 18 -3.76 -19.26 16.76
N GLY A 19 -4.76 -20.15 16.69
CA GLY A 19 -5.95 -20.08 17.53
C GLY A 19 -5.67 -20.78 18.85
N CYS A 20 -5.95 -20.11 19.96
CA CYS A 20 -6.10 -20.75 21.26
C CYS A 20 -7.61 -20.88 21.54
N ASP A 21 -8.07 -22.13 21.61
CA ASP A 21 -9.34 -22.48 22.24
C ASP A 21 -9.20 -22.36 23.76
N ALA A 22 -10.14 -21.67 24.39
CA ALA A 22 -10.46 -21.86 25.80
C ALA A 22 -11.97 -21.68 25.97
N GLY A 23 -12.67 -22.80 26.16
CA GLY A 23 -14.10 -22.83 26.42
C GLY A 23 -14.45 -22.78 27.90
N SER A 24 -15.49 -21.98 28.21
CA SER A 24 -16.51 -22.13 29.28
C SER A 24 -16.03 -22.12 30.75
N SER A 25 -16.74 -21.60 31.76
CA SER A 25 -18.08 -21.01 31.99
C SER A 25 -17.97 -20.24 33.33
N SER A 26 -18.70 -19.18 33.63
CA SER A 26 -20.07 -19.16 34.18
C SER A 26 -20.19 -17.86 35.00
N GLY A 27 -21.38 -17.27 35.11
CA GLY A 27 -21.62 -16.15 36.03
C GLY A 27 -22.63 -15.14 35.50
N SER A 28 -23.90 -15.41 35.79
CA SER A 28 -25.06 -14.55 35.68
C SER A 28 -24.91 -13.21 36.40
N ASP A 29 -25.41 -12.11 35.80
CA ASP A 29 -26.40 -11.24 36.47
C ASP A 29 -26.97 -10.19 35.50
N VAL A 30 -28.30 -10.12 35.47
CA VAL A 30 -29.12 -9.18 34.71
C VAL A 30 -29.59 -8.07 35.65
N PRO A 31 -29.55 -6.80 35.22
CA PRO A 31 -30.54 -5.83 35.69
C PRO A 31 -31.33 -5.19 34.53
N THR A 32 -32.63 -5.47 34.59
CA THR A 32 -33.80 -4.67 34.23
C THR A 32 -33.66 -3.42 33.35
N ALA A 33 -34.40 -3.46 32.23
CA ALA A 33 -34.68 -2.36 31.33
C ALA A 33 -35.52 -1.25 31.99
N ARG A 34 -35.11 0.00 31.76
CA ARG A 34 -35.94 1.19 32.00
C ARG A 34 -36.15 1.89 30.65
N GLU A 35 -37.40 1.96 30.23
CA GLU A 35 -37.85 2.64 29.02
C GLU A 35 -37.42 4.12 29.03
N ALA A 36 -36.74 4.55 27.96
CA ALA A 36 -36.58 5.96 27.63
C ALA A 36 -37.18 6.18 26.23
N ARG A 37 -38.23 7.00 26.21
CA ARG A 37 -38.99 7.43 25.03
C ARG A 37 -38.13 8.32 24.12
N GLY A 38 -38.27 8.09 22.82
CA GLY A 38 -38.34 9.11 21.77
C GLY A 38 -37.15 10.06 21.62
N ALA A 39 -36.24 9.74 20.71
CA ALA A 39 -35.47 10.73 19.95
C ALA A 39 -35.79 10.50 18.47
N GLY A 40 -36.24 11.57 17.79
CA GLY A 40 -36.57 11.53 16.37
C GLY A 40 -35.38 11.01 15.55
N SER A 41 -35.66 10.05 14.67
CA SER A 41 -34.70 9.59 13.67
C SER A 41 -34.43 10.75 12.72
N SER A 42 -33.31 11.44 12.94
CA SER A 42 -32.66 12.22 11.89
C SER A 42 -32.31 11.21 10.79
N ILE A 43 -33.04 11.27 9.67
CA ILE A 43 -32.69 10.53 8.46
C ILE A 43 -31.31 11.04 8.06
N ALA A 44 -30.26 10.25 8.32
CA ALA A 44 -28.93 10.53 7.82
C ALA A 44 -29.05 10.77 6.30
N PRO A 45 -28.42 11.83 5.75
CA PRO A 45 -28.51 12.10 4.32
C PRO A 45 -28.12 10.83 3.57
N ALA A 46 -28.93 10.47 2.57
CA ALA A 46 -28.68 9.30 1.75
C ALA A 46 -27.23 9.35 1.24
N SER A 47 -26.47 8.31 1.53
CA SER A 47 -25.07 8.20 1.17
C SER A 47 -24.90 8.35 -0.34
N VAL A 48 -24.40 9.51 -0.79
CA VAL A 48 -24.28 9.80 -2.23
C VAL A 48 -23.07 9.05 -2.77
N LEU A 49 -23.29 8.24 -3.80
CA LEU A 49 -22.21 7.60 -4.54
C LEU A 49 -21.26 8.68 -5.08
N ARG A 50 -19.98 8.60 -4.73
CA ARG A 50 -18.92 9.44 -5.28
C ARG A 50 -18.23 8.70 -6.43
N PRO A 51 -18.27 9.21 -7.67
CA PRO A 51 -17.55 8.61 -8.81
C PRO A 51 -16.04 8.56 -8.59
N ALA A 52 -15.38 7.55 -9.16
CA ALA A 52 -13.93 7.33 -9.09
C ALA A 52 -13.10 8.56 -9.52
N ALA A 53 -13.58 9.30 -10.53
CA ALA A 53 -12.93 10.50 -11.04
C ALA A 53 -12.93 11.68 -10.03
N GLU A 54 -13.85 11.68 -9.06
CA GLU A 54 -13.96 12.71 -8.01
C GLU A 54 -13.12 12.38 -6.78
N LEU A 55 -12.43 11.23 -6.77
CA LEU A 55 -11.59 10.83 -5.64
C LEU A 55 -10.21 11.52 -5.64
N VAL A 56 -9.92 12.37 -6.63
CA VAL A 56 -8.67 13.14 -6.70
C VAL A 56 -8.81 14.43 -5.89
N PRO A 57 -7.97 14.66 -4.86
CA PRO A 57 -8.04 15.90 -4.11
C PRO A 57 -7.56 17.08 -4.99
N PRO A 58 -7.92 18.32 -4.62
CA PRO A 58 -7.50 19.52 -5.33
C PRO A 58 -5.99 19.63 -5.58
N ARG A 59 -5.60 20.51 -6.51
CA ARG A 59 -4.19 20.76 -6.81
C ARG A 59 -3.45 21.24 -5.55
N GLY A 60 -2.25 20.71 -5.31
CA GLY A 60 -1.44 21.03 -4.12
C GLY A 60 -1.80 20.24 -2.85
N GLU A 61 -2.86 19.44 -2.87
CA GLU A 61 -3.30 18.64 -1.74
C GLU A 61 -3.14 17.14 -2.01
N ALA A 62 -3.15 16.33 -0.96
CA ALA A 62 -3.19 14.88 -1.03
C ALA A 62 -3.99 14.28 0.13
N TRP A 63 -4.54 13.09 -0.08
CA TRP A 63 -5.14 12.31 1.00
C TRP A 63 -4.06 11.74 1.92
N PHE A 64 -4.22 11.92 3.22
CA PHE A 64 -3.50 11.12 4.20
C PHE A 64 -4.26 9.81 4.44
N GLY A 65 -3.54 8.71 4.39
CA GLY A 65 -4.07 7.42 4.79
C GLY A 65 -3.12 6.60 5.64
N ALA A 66 -3.64 5.47 6.12
CA ALA A 66 -2.90 4.57 6.99
C ALA A 66 -3.23 3.10 6.68
N SER A 67 -2.19 2.28 6.64
CA SER A 67 -2.27 0.82 6.67
C SER A 67 -2.14 0.36 8.11
N ILE A 68 -3.26 0.26 8.82
CA ILE A 68 -3.31 -0.22 10.21
C ILE A 68 -3.30 -1.75 10.27
N ASP A 69 -2.79 -2.31 11.35
CA ASP A 69 -2.99 -3.73 11.66
C ASP A 69 -4.42 -3.96 12.17
N TRP A 70 -5.34 -4.20 11.23
CA TRP A 70 -6.76 -4.46 11.53
C TRP A 70 -7.02 -5.63 12.48
N SER A 71 -6.03 -6.50 12.73
CA SER A 71 -6.16 -7.60 13.68
C SER A 71 -5.88 -7.18 15.13
N ARG A 72 -5.27 -6.01 15.32
CA ARG A 72 -4.83 -5.48 16.63
C ARG A 72 -5.28 -4.05 16.91
N ASP A 73 -5.81 -3.37 15.90
CA ASP A 73 -6.18 -1.96 15.95
C ASP A 73 -7.52 -1.71 15.25
N SER A 74 -8.05 -0.51 15.41
CA SER A 74 -9.28 -0.08 14.75
C SER A 74 -9.12 1.32 14.17
N LEU A 75 -9.97 1.67 13.19
CA LEU A 75 -9.95 3.00 12.60
C LEU A 75 -10.19 4.10 13.64
N ALA A 76 -11.09 3.85 14.60
CA ALA A 76 -11.37 4.79 15.70
C ALA A 76 -10.16 4.96 16.63
N ALA A 77 -9.56 3.86 17.09
CA ALA A 77 -8.40 3.94 17.98
C ALA A 77 -7.19 4.59 17.29
N TYR A 78 -6.99 4.35 15.98
CA TYR A 78 -5.98 5.06 15.20
C TYR A 78 -6.28 6.56 15.10
N ALA A 79 -7.54 6.92 14.80
CA ALA A 79 -7.96 8.32 14.72
C ALA A 79 -7.77 9.07 16.06
N ASP A 80 -8.05 8.42 17.19
CA ASP A 80 -7.82 8.97 18.52
C ASP A 80 -6.34 9.27 18.77
N ARG A 81 -5.43 8.38 18.36
CA ARG A 81 -3.98 8.60 18.49
C ARG A 81 -3.47 9.69 17.56
N LEU A 82 -4.01 9.75 16.34
CA LEU A 82 -3.66 10.74 15.33
C LEU A 82 -4.26 12.12 15.63
N GLY A 83 -5.34 12.18 16.41
CA GLY A 83 -6.15 13.38 16.65
C GLY A 83 -7.02 13.80 15.46
N ARG A 84 -7.04 12.99 14.39
CA ARG A 84 -7.85 13.17 13.18
C ARG A 84 -8.17 11.81 12.56
N THR A 85 -9.30 11.71 11.89
CA THR A 85 -9.66 10.50 11.13
C THR A 85 -8.90 10.47 9.79
N PRO A 86 -8.16 9.40 9.45
CA PRO A 86 -7.47 9.33 8.16
C PRO A 86 -8.47 9.32 7.00
N ALA A 87 -8.14 9.99 5.90
CA ALA A 87 -8.99 10.02 4.72
C ALA A 87 -9.08 8.66 4.03
N VAL A 88 -8.00 7.86 4.12
CA VAL A 88 -7.91 6.53 3.51
C VAL A 88 -7.43 5.51 4.54
N ALA A 89 -8.11 4.37 4.62
CA ALA A 89 -7.62 3.21 5.35
C ALA A 89 -7.28 2.07 4.38
N VAL A 90 -6.13 1.41 4.58
CA VAL A 90 -5.64 0.36 3.66
C VAL A 90 -5.96 -1.02 4.22
N GLY A 91 -6.51 -1.91 3.40
CA GLY A 91 -6.77 -3.31 3.77
C GLY A 91 -6.26 -4.29 2.70
N PHE A 92 -5.95 -5.52 3.12
CA PHE A 92 -5.39 -6.56 2.25
C PHE A 92 -6.29 -7.81 2.25
N TYR A 93 -6.65 -8.30 1.07
CA TYR A 93 -7.62 -9.38 0.91
C TYR A 93 -7.21 -10.31 -0.22
N GLN A 94 -7.47 -11.61 -0.09
CA GLN A 94 -7.20 -12.55 -1.19
C GLN A 94 -8.16 -12.37 -2.37
N LEU A 95 -7.70 -12.69 -3.58
CA LEU A 95 -8.54 -12.84 -4.77
C LEU A 95 -8.26 -14.21 -5.46
N PRO A 96 -9.26 -15.04 -5.79
CA PRO A 96 -10.67 -14.95 -5.41
C PRO A 96 -10.88 -14.88 -3.89
N MET A 97 -11.81 -14.04 -3.45
CA MET A 97 -12.04 -13.81 -2.02
C MET A 97 -12.62 -15.06 -1.35
N ARG A 98 -12.07 -15.43 -0.20
CA ARG A 98 -12.69 -16.43 0.69
C ARG A 98 -13.81 -15.74 1.48
N LYS A 99 -14.71 -16.54 2.10
CA LYS A 99 -15.77 -16.03 2.97
C LYS A 99 -15.23 -15.10 4.06
N ARG A 100 -14.09 -15.45 4.66
CA ARG A 100 -13.44 -14.65 5.71
C ARG A 100 -12.97 -13.29 5.19
N ASP A 101 -12.30 -13.24 4.03
CA ASP A 101 -11.87 -11.99 3.43
C ASP A 101 -13.05 -11.05 3.14
N ARG A 102 -14.19 -11.61 2.67
CA ARG A 102 -15.42 -10.82 2.49
C ARG A 102 -15.95 -10.25 3.81
N THR A 103 -16.06 -11.07 4.85
CA THR A 103 -16.51 -10.61 6.16
C THR A 103 -15.63 -9.50 6.73
N TRP A 104 -14.31 -9.60 6.59
CA TRP A 104 -13.40 -8.55 7.02
C TRP A 104 -13.50 -7.28 6.18
N LEU A 105 -13.72 -7.41 4.87
CA LEU A 105 -13.95 -6.26 4.00
C LEU A 105 -15.28 -5.56 4.33
N ASP A 106 -16.36 -6.31 4.57
CA ASP A 106 -17.66 -5.76 5.01
C ASP A 106 -17.52 -4.97 6.32
N GLN A 107 -16.74 -5.48 7.27
CA GLN A 107 -16.44 -4.80 8.54
C GLN A 107 -15.62 -3.53 8.34
N ALA A 108 -14.59 -3.56 7.49
CA ALA A 108 -13.80 -2.38 7.15
C ALA A 108 -14.65 -1.31 6.45
N VAL A 109 -15.52 -1.70 5.52
CA VAL A 109 -16.47 -0.79 4.85
C VAL A 109 -17.42 -0.15 5.84
N THR A 110 -17.91 -0.91 6.82
CA THR A 110 -18.79 -0.40 7.89
C THR A 110 -18.08 0.66 8.72
N GLN A 111 -16.85 0.39 9.18
CA GLN A 111 -16.05 1.37 9.93
C GLN A 111 -15.73 2.61 9.09
N ALA A 112 -15.29 2.40 7.84
CA ALA A 112 -14.92 3.47 6.93
C ALA A 112 -16.10 4.42 6.66
N ARG A 113 -17.29 3.86 6.42
CA ARG A 113 -18.51 4.66 6.24
C ARG A 113 -18.87 5.48 7.47
N ALA A 114 -18.82 4.87 8.66
CA ALA A 114 -19.13 5.55 9.90
C ALA A 114 -18.17 6.73 10.17
N ALA A 115 -16.94 6.63 9.69
CA ALA A 115 -15.89 7.62 9.90
C ALA A 115 -15.69 8.60 8.72
N GLY A 116 -16.43 8.47 7.61
CA GLY A 116 -16.19 9.26 6.39
C GLY A 116 -14.91 8.90 5.62
N THR A 117 -14.24 7.81 6.00
CA THR A 117 -13.00 7.31 5.42
C THR A 117 -13.25 6.53 4.11
N MET A 118 -12.34 6.65 3.16
CA MET A 118 -12.28 5.83 1.95
C MET A 118 -11.39 4.59 2.16
N LEU A 119 -11.54 3.56 1.34
CA LEU A 119 -10.71 2.36 1.45
C LEU A 119 -9.73 2.21 0.29
N LEU A 120 -8.46 1.94 0.58
CA LEU A 120 -7.53 1.34 -0.38
C LEU A 120 -7.57 -0.18 -0.18
N VAL A 121 -8.31 -0.88 -1.03
CA VAL A 121 -8.47 -2.34 -1.01
C VAL A 121 -7.38 -2.96 -1.86
N THR A 122 -6.40 -3.61 -1.22
CA THR A 122 -5.35 -4.36 -1.89
C THR A 122 -5.77 -5.80 -2.10
N LEU A 123 -5.82 -6.23 -3.36
CA LEU A 123 -6.21 -7.60 -3.72
C LEU A 123 -5.00 -8.45 -4.07
N GLU A 124 -4.90 -9.60 -3.39
CA GLU A 124 -3.76 -10.51 -3.49
C GLU A 124 -4.16 -11.82 -4.19
N PRO A 125 -3.80 -12.03 -5.47
CA PRO A 125 -4.12 -13.27 -6.17
C PRO A 125 -3.23 -14.43 -5.73
N ARG A 126 -3.32 -14.84 -4.46
CA ARG A 126 -2.47 -15.90 -3.86
C ARG A 126 -2.65 -17.26 -4.52
N ALA A 127 -3.79 -17.50 -5.17
CA ALA A 127 -4.04 -18.71 -5.97
C ALA A 127 -3.47 -18.63 -7.40
N GLY A 128 -2.77 -17.54 -7.75
CA GLY A 128 -2.19 -17.27 -9.06
C GLY A 128 -3.09 -16.42 -9.97
N LEU A 129 -2.46 -15.67 -10.88
CA LEU A 129 -3.14 -14.75 -11.80
C LEU A 129 -4.17 -15.45 -12.71
N GLY A 130 -3.94 -16.72 -13.07
CA GLY A 130 -4.87 -17.53 -13.86
C GLY A 130 -6.19 -17.85 -13.15
N LYS A 131 -6.30 -17.63 -11.83
CA LYS A 131 -7.55 -17.79 -11.07
C LYS A 131 -8.41 -16.52 -11.03
N VAL A 132 -7.91 -15.41 -11.58
CA VAL A 132 -8.68 -14.17 -11.77
C VAL A 132 -9.48 -14.28 -13.06
N THR A 133 -10.52 -15.12 -13.02
CA THR A 133 -11.38 -15.44 -14.17
C THR A 133 -12.53 -14.45 -14.31
N GLN A 134 -13.28 -14.56 -15.41
CA GLN A 134 -14.44 -13.69 -15.65
C GLN A 134 -15.49 -13.73 -14.51
N PRO A 135 -15.93 -14.91 -14.01
CA PRO A 135 -16.87 -14.95 -12.89
C PRO A 135 -16.32 -14.31 -11.60
N VAL A 136 -15.01 -14.41 -11.37
CA VAL A 136 -14.35 -13.82 -10.20
C VAL A 136 -14.37 -12.30 -10.26
N VAL A 137 -14.06 -11.70 -11.43
CA VAL A 137 -14.09 -10.23 -11.55
C VAL A 137 -15.50 -9.66 -11.57
N GLU A 138 -16.49 -10.40 -12.06
CA GLU A 138 -17.91 -10.00 -12.03
C GLU A 138 -18.50 -10.04 -10.61
N ASP A 139 -18.12 -11.04 -9.83
CA ASP A 139 -18.45 -11.11 -8.40
C ASP A 139 -17.79 -9.99 -7.60
N LEU A 140 -16.50 -9.73 -7.85
CA LEU A 140 -15.77 -8.61 -7.26
C LEU A 140 -16.43 -7.26 -7.60
N ALA A 141 -16.75 -7.02 -8.87
CA ALA A 141 -17.31 -5.74 -9.30
C ALA A 141 -18.71 -5.50 -8.69
N ARG A 142 -19.56 -6.53 -8.58
CA ARG A 142 -20.85 -6.43 -7.87
C ARG A 142 -20.69 -6.12 -6.38
N LEU A 143 -19.67 -6.70 -5.73
CA LEU A 143 -19.38 -6.41 -4.32
C LEU A 143 -18.99 -4.94 -4.13
N LEU A 144 -18.06 -4.45 -4.96
CA LEU A 144 -17.56 -3.07 -4.91
C LEU A 144 -18.65 -2.04 -5.22
N ASP A 145 -19.48 -2.32 -6.23
CA ASP A 145 -20.67 -1.52 -6.57
C ASP A 145 -21.64 -1.43 -5.39
N GLY A 146 -21.84 -2.54 -4.66
CA GLY A 146 -22.61 -2.57 -3.42
C GLY A 146 -22.08 -1.59 -2.36
N TYR A 147 -20.76 -1.52 -2.18
CA TYR A 147 -20.13 -0.56 -1.26
C TYR A 147 -20.25 0.88 -1.77
N ASN A 148 -20.05 1.10 -3.07
CA ASN A 148 -20.13 2.42 -3.70
C ASN A 148 -21.54 3.01 -3.58
N ARG A 149 -22.60 2.21 -3.81
CA ARG A 149 -24.00 2.67 -3.65
C ARG A 149 -24.39 2.97 -2.22
N GLN A 150 -23.68 2.39 -1.26
CA GLN A 150 -23.82 2.74 0.14
C GLN A 150 -22.86 3.88 0.56
N GLY A 151 -22.18 4.49 -0.42
CA GLY A 151 -21.30 5.66 -0.35
C GLY A 151 -19.96 5.47 0.35
N THR A 152 -19.41 4.27 0.28
CA THR A 152 -17.98 4.04 0.58
C THR A 152 -17.19 3.99 -0.73
N PRO A 153 -16.38 5.02 -1.04
CA PRO A 153 -15.49 4.98 -2.19
C PRO A 153 -14.32 4.04 -1.97
N VAL A 154 -13.83 3.46 -3.06
CA VAL A 154 -12.74 2.47 -3.01
C VAL A 154 -11.65 2.84 -4.01
N PHE A 155 -10.41 2.74 -3.57
CA PHE A 155 -9.24 2.62 -4.43
C PHE A 155 -8.87 1.13 -4.47
N LEU A 156 -8.88 0.52 -5.64
CA LEU A 156 -8.61 -0.92 -5.80
C LEU A 156 -7.19 -1.15 -6.31
N ARG A 157 -6.31 -1.64 -5.43
CA ARG A 157 -4.91 -1.95 -5.73
C ARG A 157 -4.75 -3.45 -6.00
N PHE A 158 -4.86 -3.84 -7.26
CA PHE A 158 -4.78 -5.25 -7.65
C PHE A 158 -3.32 -5.72 -7.82
N ALA A 159 -2.97 -6.81 -7.15
CA ALA A 159 -1.70 -7.52 -7.30
C ALA A 159 -0.49 -6.58 -7.21
N HIS A 160 -0.44 -5.80 -6.12
CA HIS A 160 0.65 -4.86 -5.81
C HIS A 160 2.04 -5.50 -5.91
N GLU A 161 3.06 -4.67 -6.18
CA GLU A 161 4.49 -5.08 -6.15
C GLU A 161 4.82 -6.25 -7.07
N MET A 162 4.12 -6.31 -8.20
CA MET A 162 4.29 -7.35 -9.23
C MET A 162 5.70 -7.41 -9.83
N ASN A 163 6.49 -6.34 -9.70
CA ASN A 163 7.90 -6.29 -10.11
C ASN A 163 8.85 -7.02 -9.13
N GLY A 164 8.39 -7.30 -7.91
CA GLY A 164 9.10 -8.11 -6.94
C GLY A 164 9.04 -9.61 -7.22
N SER A 165 9.92 -10.38 -6.57
CA SER A 165 10.05 -11.84 -6.71
C SER A 165 9.48 -12.63 -5.52
N TRP A 166 8.78 -11.96 -4.59
CA TRP A 166 8.30 -12.53 -3.32
C TRP A 166 6.84 -13.01 -3.33
N TYR A 167 6.02 -12.55 -4.28
CA TYR A 167 4.62 -12.94 -4.39
C TYR A 167 4.33 -13.89 -5.56
N PRO A 168 3.31 -14.76 -5.48
CA PRO A 168 2.96 -15.70 -6.54
C PRO A 168 2.47 -15.06 -7.85
N TRP A 169 2.25 -13.74 -7.87
CA TRP A 169 1.97 -12.95 -9.07
C TRP A 169 3.17 -12.11 -9.55
N GLY A 170 4.28 -12.16 -8.83
CA GLY A 170 5.51 -11.44 -9.15
C GLY A 170 6.19 -11.99 -10.39
N GLN A 171 6.96 -11.15 -11.09
CA GLN A 171 7.80 -11.52 -12.23
C GLN A 171 7.07 -12.26 -13.36
N GLN A 172 5.80 -11.92 -13.58
CA GLN A 172 4.93 -12.51 -14.60
C GLN A 172 4.23 -11.42 -15.45
N PRO A 173 4.97 -10.60 -16.21
CA PRO A 173 4.45 -9.37 -16.83
C PRO A 173 3.23 -9.58 -17.74
N GLN A 174 3.29 -10.56 -18.65
CA GLN A 174 2.19 -10.82 -19.59
C GLN A 174 0.90 -11.28 -18.88
N ALA A 175 1.03 -12.22 -17.92
CA ALA A 175 -0.10 -12.72 -17.15
C ALA A 175 -0.66 -11.61 -16.24
N TYR A 176 0.21 -10.77 -15.67
CA TYR A 176 -0.16 -9.65 -14.83
C TYR A 176 -1.00 -8.64 -15.63
N VAL A 177 -0.51 -8.19 -16.77
CA VAL A 177 -1.23 -7.23 -17.65
C VAL A 177 -2.58 -7.79 -18.06
N SER A 178 -2.67 -9.07 -18.45
CA SER A 178 -3.94 -9.70 -18.81
C SER A 178 -4.95 -9.72 -17.65
N ALA A 179 -4.51 -10.10 -16.46
CA ALA A 179 -5.36 -10.14 -15.27
C ALA A 179 -5.78 -8.73 -14.82
N PHE A 180 -4.85 -7.76 -14.79
CA PHE A 180 -5.13 -6.38 -14.41
C PHE A 180 -6.18 -5.77 -15.34
N ARG A 181 -6.03 -5.94 -16.65
CA ARG A 181 -6.99 -5.45 -17.66
C ARG A 181 -8.39 -6.02 -17.44
N ARG A 182 -8.48 -7.32 -17.13
CA ARG A 182 -9.76 -7.98 -16.83
C ARG A 182 -10.43 -7.40 -15.58
N VAL A 183 -9.67 -7.16 -14.51
CA VAL A 183 -10.19 -6.53 -13.29
C VAL A 183 -10.66 -5.11 -13.58
N ALA A 184 -9.83 -4.31 -14.25
CA ALA A 184 -10.14 -2.93 -14.60
C ALA A 184 -11.38 -2.80 -15.49
N ASP A 185 -11.49 -3.61 -16.55
CA ASP A 185 -12.68 -3.60 -17.42
C ASP A 185 -13.98 -3.91 -16.64
N ALA A 186 -13.93 -4.82 -15.65
CA ALA A 186 -15.09 -5.13 -14.81
C ALA A 186 -15.42 -3.99 -13.83
N VAL A 187 -14.41 -3.42 -13.19
CA VAL A 187 -14.55 -2.32 -12.22
C VAL A 187 -15.10 -1.06 -12.89
N HIS A 188 -14.48 -0.63 -13.99
CA HIS A 188 -14.92 0.56 -14.73
C HIS A 188 -16.34 0.43 -15.27
N ARG A 189 -16.78 -0.79 -15.59
CA ARG A 189 -18.13 -1.04 -16.09
C ARG A 189 -19.19 -1.05 -15.00
N TRP A 190 -18.89 -1.57 -13.82
CA TRP A 190 -19.93 -1.93 -12.84
C TRP A 190 -19.79 -1.27 -11.48
N ALA A 191 -18.61 -0.77 -11.09
CA ALA A 191 -18.34 -0.18 -9.78
C ALA A 191 -17.85 1.28 -9.92
N PRO A 192 -18.73 2.23 -10.27
CA PRO A 192 -18.33 3.57 -10.68
C PRO A 192 -17.72 4.43 -9.57
N GLY A 193 -17.85 4.05 -8.30
CA GLY A 193 -17.18 4.69 -7.16
C GLY A 193 -15.86 4.03 -6.76
N THR A 194 -15.30 3.21 -7.65
CA THR A 194 -14.05 2.48 -7.44
C THR A 194 -13.00 2.92 -8.47
N ALA A 195 -11.84 3.40 -8.00
CA ALA A 195 -10.70 3.77 -8.83
C ALA A 195 -9.64 2.66 -8.87
N MET A 196 -9.21 2.24 -10.07
CA MET A 196 -8.13 1.26 -10.27
C MET A 196 -6.75 1.88 -10.00
N VAL A 197 -5.98 1.24 -9.12
CA VAL A 197 -4.61 1.65 -8.75
C VAL A 197 -3.58 0.63 -9.27
N TRP A 198 -2.67 1.06 -10.14
CA TRP A 198 -1.52 0.28 -10.58
C TRP A 198 -0.28 0.67 -9.76
N ALA A 199 0.25 -0.24 -8.94
CA ALA A 199 1.26 0.09 -7.94
C ALA A 199 2.39 -0.96 -7.82
N PRO A 200 3.54 -0.76 -8.48
CA PRO A 200 4.77 -1.52 -8.23
C PRO A 200 5.43 -1.18 -6.88
N ASN A 201 6.42 -1.98 -6.50
CA ASN A 201 7.43 -1.62 -5.51
C ASN A 201 8.46 -0.68 -6.15
N TYR A 202 9.10 0.19 -5.38
CA TYR A 202 10.27 0.93 -5.86
C TYR A 202 11.34 0.00 -6.46
N GLY A 203 11.97 0.42 -7.55
CA GLY A 203 12.85 -0.40 -8.39
C GLY A 203 14.27 -0.63 -7.86
N GLY A 204 14.71 0.08 -6.82
CA GLY A 204 16.04 -0.11 -6.23
C GLY A 204 16.27 -1.56 -5.79
N GLY A 205 17.36 -2.18 -6.25
CA GLY A 205 17.64 -3.61 -6.04
C GLY A 205 16.98 -4.59 -7.04
N TYR A 206 16.31 -4.10 -8.08
CA TYR A 206 15.83 -4.93 -9.20
C TYR A 206 17.02 -5.70 -9.83
N PRO A 207 16.87 -7.00 -10.20
CA PRO A 207 15.63 -7.77 -10.31
C PRO A 207 15.21 -8.54 -9.06
N PHE A 208 15.68 -8.14 -7.86
CA PHE A 208 15.34 -8.83 -6.61
C PHE A 208 15.62 -10.34 -6.71
N ALA A 209 16.82 -10.71 -7.13
CA ALA A 209 17.20 -12.09 -7.42
C ALA A 209 16.91 -13.02 -6.22
N GLY A 210 16.81 -14.33 -6.42
CA GLY A 210 16.68 -15.31 -5.32
C GLY A 210 15.31 -15.41 -4.63
N GLY A 211 14.38 -14.47 -4.85
CA GLY A 211 13.02 -14.61 -4.35
C GLY A 211 12.30 -15.86 -4.92
N ARG A 212 11.38 -16.42 -4.14
CA ARG A 212 10.67 -17.68 -4.44
C ARG A 212 10.00 -17.72 -5.81
N TYR A 213 9.55 -16.57 -6.30
CA TYR A 213 8.80 -16.43 -7.55
C TYR A 213 9.59 -15.67 -8.60
N ALA A 214 10.92 -15.62 -8.47
CA ALA A 214 11.78 -15.05 -9.50
C ALA A 214 11.56 -15.74 -10.85
N ALA A 215 11.53 -14.96 -11.93
CA ALA A 215 11.39 -15.49 -13.28
C ALA A 215 12.54 -16.44 -13.60
N THR A 216 12.20 -17.65 -14.06
CA THR A 216 13.22 -18.61 -14.49
C THR A 216 13.98 -18.07 -15.70
N PRO A 217 15.32 -18.05 -15.68
CA PRO A 217 16.12 -17.66 -16.84
C PRO A 217 15.70 -18.40 -18.12
N GLY A 218 15.59 -17.68 -19.24
CA GLY A 218 15.14 -18.24 -20.52
C GLY A 218 13.64 -18.53 -20.63
N SER A 219 12.84 -18.26 -19.59
CA SER A 219 11.37 -18.31 -19.69
C SER A 219 10.82 -17.15 -20.52
N ALA A 220 9.55 -17.25 -20.92
CA ALA A 220 8.85 -16.13 -21.57
C ALA A 220 8.73 -14.91 -20.65
N ALA A 221 8.64 -15.12 -19.34
CA ALA A 221 8.65 -14.05 -18.35
C ALA A 221 10.01 -13.35 -18.31
N ALA A 222 11.12 -14.10 -18.20
CA ALA A 222 12.46 -13.50 -18.19
C ALA A 222 12.74 -12.68 -19.47
N ARG A 223 12.35 -13.19 -20.65
CA ARG A 223 12.47 -12.43 -21.91
C ARG A 223 11.63 -11.15 -21.96
N ALA A 224 10.53 -11.08 -21.22
CA ALA A 224 9.70 -9.87 -21.14
C ALA A 224 10.22 -8.87 -20.10
N LEU A 225 11.11 -9.32 -19.20
CA LEU A 225 11.76 -8.50 -18.18
C LEU A 225 13.13 -7.99 -18.61
N ASP A 226 13.74 -8.64 -19.60
CA ASP A 226 14.93 -8.21 -20.33
C ASP A 226 14.52 -7.12 -21.34
N THR A 227 14.47 -5.89 -20.84
CA THR A 227 14.01 -4.69 -21.55
C THR A 227 15.09 -4.00 -22.35
N ASP A 228 16.37 -4.24 -22.04
CA ASP A 228 17.51 -3.77 -22.84
C ASP A 228 17.95 -4.78 -23.91
N GLY A 229 17.51 -6.04 -23.82
CA GLY A 229 17.70 -7.08 -24.83
C GLY A 229 19.07 -7.74 -24.78
N ASP A 230 19.79 -7.65 -23.66
CA ASP A 230 21.14 -8.22 -23.50
C ASP A 230 21.15 -9.72 -23.16
N GLY A 231 19.96 -10.32 -22.98
CA GLY A 231 19.78 -11.73 -22.65
C GLY A 231 19.77 -12.03 -21.14
N ARG A 232 19.84 -11.00 -20.28
CA ARG A 232 19.88 -11.11 -18.82
C ARG A 232 18.89 -10.11 -18.23
N VAL A 233 18.25 -10.49 -17.12
CA VAL A 233 17.48 -9.53 -16.32
C VAL A 233 18.41 -8.95 -15.25
N THR A 234 18.64 -7.64 -15.27
CA THR A 234 19.57 -6.92 -14.40
C THR A 234 18.96 -5.62 -13.87
N GLN A 235 19.73 -4.84 -13.11
CA GLN A 235 19.31 -3.52 -12.61
C GLN A 235 19.18 -2.45 -13.72
N SER A 236 19.73 -2.72 -14.91
CA SER A 236 19.63 -1.82 -16.07
C SER A 236 18.26 -1.90 -16.76
N ASP A 237 17.51 -2.96 -16.48
CA ASP A 237 16.17 -3.15 -17.04
C ASP A 237 15.12 -2.29 -16.35
N ASP A 238 14.10 -1.89 -17.09
CA ASP A 238 12.96 -1.15 -16.57
C ASP A 238 12.10 -2.09 -15.68
N PRO A 239 12.05 -1.85 -14.36
CA PRO A 239 11.31 -2.69 -13.43
C PRO A 239 9.79 -2.51 -13.53
N TYR A 240 9.31 -1.52 -14.28
CA TYR A 240 7.91 -1.07 -14.29
C TYR A 240 7.24 -1.33 -15.65
N ALA A 241 7.89 -0.95 -16.75
CA ALA A 241 7.30 -0.94 -18.09
C ALA A 241 6.70 -2.29 -18.53
N PRO A 242 7.31 -3.46 -18.25
CA PRO A 242 6.72 -4.76 -18.59
C PRO A 242 5.34 -5.02 -17.98
N TYR A 243 4.99 -4.32 -16.89
CA TYR A 243 3.73 -4.51 -16.16
C TYR A 243 2.69 -3.44 -16.46
N TRP A 244 3.01 -2.41 -17.26
CA TRP A 244 2.08 -1.32 -17.53
C TRP A 244 0.86 -1.82 -18.33
N PRO A 245 -0.36 -1.79 -17.76
CA PRO A 245 -1.53 -2.34 -18.42
C PRO A 245 -2.07 -1.42 -19.53
N GLY A 246 -1.62 -0.16 -19.57
CA GLY A 246 -2.11 0.87 -20.48
C GLY A 246 -3.05 1.86 -19.80
N ARG A 247 -3.02 3.11 -20.26
CA ARG A 247 -3.68 4.27 -19.64
C ARG A 247 -5.18 4.11 -19.41
N ARG A 248 -5.90 3.37 -20.25
CA ARG A 248 -7.36 3.20 -20.15
C ARG A 248 -7.80 2.33 -18.96
N TYR A 249 -6.88 1.57 -18.38
CA TYR A 249 -7.16 0.63 -17.30
C TYR A 249 -6.80 1.17 -15.92
N VAL A 250 -6.19 2.37 -15.86
CA VAL A 250 -5.57 2.91 -14.66
C VAL A 250 -6.15 4.28 -14.37
N ASP A 251 -6.68 4.44 -13.16
CA ASP A 251 -7.18 5.72 -12.65
C ASP A 251 -6.12 6.41 -11.78
N TRP A 252 -5.29 5.61 -11.10
CA TRP A 252 -4.19 6.06 -10.25
C TRP A 252 -2.95 5.20 -10.49
N VAL A 253 -1.79 5.82 -10.56
CA VAL A 253 -0.53 5.09 -10.42
C VAL A 253 -0.09 5.17 -8.96
N GLY A 254 0.65 4.18 -8.48
CA GLY A 254 1.19 4.25 -7.14
C GLY A 254 2.50 3.52 -6.99
N MET A 255 3.11 3.66 -5.82
CA MET A 255 4.36 2.96 -5.51
C MET A 255 4.46 2.68 -4.01
N SER A 256 4.95 1.49 -3.66
CA SER A 256 5.48 1.22 -2.32
C SER A 256 6.89 1.80 -2.22
N ILE A 257 7.12 2.71 -1.27
CA ILE A 257 8.42 3.38 -1.06
C ILE A 257 8.71 3.41 0.43
N TYR A 258 9.77 2.74 0.87
CA TYR A 258 10.16 2.66 2.28
C TYR A 258 11.59 3.15 2.48
N HIS A 259 11.88 3.69 3.66
CA HIS A 259 13.24 3.82 4.12
C HIS A 259 13.64 2.56 4.91
N TRP A 260 14.40 1.66 4.26
CA TRP A 260 14.92 0.44 4.87
C TRP A 260 16.25 0.63 5.62
N GLY A 261 17.00 1.68 5.29
CA GLY A 261 18.31 1.99 5.84
C GLY A 261 19.30 2.50 4.79
N ALA A 262 20.58 2.39 5.10
CA ALA A 262 21.69 2.82 4.26
C ALA A 262 22.19 1.72 3.32
N ALA A 263 22.45 0.49 3.79
CA ALA A 263 22.94 -0.60 2.94
C ALA A 263 22.40 -1.97 3.36
N TYR A 264 22.35 -2.91 2.41
CA TYR A 264 22.05 -4.32 2.68
C TYR A 264 23.29 -5.06 3.24
N PRO A 265 23.16 -6.01 4.19
CA PRO A 265 21.93 -6.46 4.85
C PRO A 265 21.33 -5.38 5.76
N TRP A 266 20.01 -5.23 5.66
CA TRP A 266 19.27 -4.21 6.42
C TRP A 266 19.27 -4.49 7.94
N GLY A 267 18.87 -3.47 8.70
CA GLY A 267 18.57 -3.60 10.13
C GLY A 267 19.47 -2.79 11.05
N GLU A 268 20.48 -2.11 10.53
CA GLU A 268 21.05 -0.96 11.25
C GLU A 268 20.05 0.21 11.20
N ASN A 269 19.90 0.89 12.33
CA ASN A 269 18.97 2.00 12.47
C ASN A 269 19.61 3.27 11.86
N GLU A 270 19.30 3.54 10.60
CA GLU A 270 19.94 4.61 9.83
C GLU A 270 19.01 5.79 9.60
N ILE A 271 19.57 7.01 9.61
CA ILE A 271 18.81 8.22 9.28
C ILE A 271 18.78 8.35 7.75
N PRO A 272 17.60 8.57 7.12
CA PRO A 272 17.53 8.79 5.68
C PRO A 272 18.26 10.06 5.26
N GLU A 273 18.99 9.96 4.16
CA GLU A 273 19.67 11.09 3.55
C GLU A 273 18.65 12.17 3.13
N PRO A 274 19.00 13.47 3.19
CA PRO A 274 18.13 14.52 2.69
C PRO A 274 17.81 14.33 1.21
N GLY A 275 16.54 14.42 0.83
CA GLY A 275 16.09 14.32 -0.56
C GLY A 275 15.70 12.91 -1.01
N LYS A 276 16.14 11.87 -0.28
CA LYS A 276 15.95 10.45 -0.61
C LYS A 276 14.54 10.13 -1.12
N PHE A 277 13.49 10.50 -0.38
CA PHE A 277 12.12 10.19 -0.80
C PHE A 277 11.80 10.68 -2.24
N THR A 278 12.18 11.92 -2.55
CA THR A 278 11.96 12.46 -3.90
C THR A 278 12.87 11.79 -4.92
N ASP A 279 14.11 11.52 -4.55
CA ASP A 279 15.08 10.89 -5.47
C ASP A 279 14.68 9.47 -5.86
N LEU A 280 14.13 8.68 -4.92
CA LEU A 280 13.59 7.36 -5.23
C LEU A 280 12.40 7.47 -6.20
N LEU A 281 11.48 8.40 -5.96
CA LEU A 281 10.29 8.59 -6.79
C LEU A 281 10.62 9.14 -8.20
N ARG A 282 11.70 9.91 -8.31
CA ARG A 282 12.18 10.56 -9.54
C ARG A 282 13.27 9.78 -10.27
N GLY A 283 13.73 8.65 -9.74
CA GLY A 283 14.81 7.87 -10.36
C GLY A 283 16.17 8.60 -10.37
N THR A 284 16.43 9.46 -9.39
CA THR A 284 17.66 10.26 -9.29
C THR A 284 18.54 9.86 -8.10
N TYR A 285 18.20 8.78 -7.41
CA TYR A 285 18.88 8.37 -6.19
C TYR A 285 20.28 7.80 -6.45
N ASP A 286 21.27 8.46 -5.85
CA ASP A 286 22.67 8.06 -5.76
C ASP A 286 23.10 8.39 -4.32
N GLY A 287 23.14 7.38 -3.46
CA GLY A 287 23.24 7.57 -2.01
C GLY A 287 23.90 6.40 -1.29
N ALA A 288 23.66 6.28 0.02
CA ALA A 288 24.30 5.26 0.84
C ALA A 288 23.93 3.82 0.42
N ALA A 289 22.76 3.65 -0.21
CA ALA A 289 22.31 2.36 -0.75
C ALA A 289 22.88 2.04 -2.15
N GLY A 290 23.74 2.91 -2.67
CA GLY A 290 24.37 2.79 -3.98
C GLY A 290 23.75 3.72 -5.03
N ASP A 291 24.26 3.59 -6.25
CA ASP A 291 23.77 4.29 -7.43
C ASP A 291 22.57 3.53 -8.03
N GLU A 292 21.38 4.08 -7.86
CA GLU A 292 20.13 3.51 -8.37
C GLU A 292 19.55 4.36 -9.51
N ARG A 293 20.35 5.22 -10.15
CA ARG A 293 19.90 6.08 -11.27
C ARG A 293 19.49 5.32 -12.54
N ALA A 294 19.73 4.01 -12.59
CA ALA A 294 19.16 3.13 -13.60
C ALA A 294 17.65 2.93 -13.43
N VAL A 295 17.11 3.13 -12.20
CA VAL A 295 15.68 3.06 -11.94
C VAL A 295 14.98 4.23 -12.63
N PRO A 296 13.95 3.99 -13.48
CA PRO A 296 13.27 5.06 -14.20
C PRO A 296 12.57 6.08 -13.28
N ASP A 297 12.44 7.32 -13.75
CA ASP A 297 11.61 8.37 -13.13
C ASP A 297 10.13 7.97 -13.21
N PHE A 298 9.67 7.18 -12.23
CA PHE A 298 8.31 6.67 -12.15
C PHE A 298 7.30 7.82 -12.18
N TYR A 299 7.58 8.87 -11.42
CA TYR A 299 6.69 10.01 -11.28
C TYR A 299 6.51 10.78 -12.59
N ALA A 300 7.58 11.08 -13.32
CA ALA A 300 7.48 11.75 -14.61
C ALA A 300 6.84 10.86 -15.67
N VAL A 301 7.21 9.57 -15.72
CA VAL A 301 6.75 8.63 -16.76
C VAL A 301 5.29 8.24 -16.58
N TYR A 302 4.86 7.90 -15.36
CA TYR A 302 3.54 7.35 -15.09
C TYR A 302 2.58 8.32 -14.40
N GLY A 303 3.09 9.32 -13.66
CA GLY A 303 2.28 10.39 -13.08
C GLY A 303 2.08 11.54 -14.08
N GLU A 304 3.13 12.33 -14.30
CA GLU A 304 3.06 13.60 -15.04
C GLU A 304 2.66 13.39 -16.51
N ARG A 305 3.39 12.53 -17.22
CA ARG A 305 3.18 12.30 -18.67
C ARG A 305 1.83 11.64 -18.96
N GLN A 306 1.37 10.73 -18.11
CA GLN A 306 0.07 10.07 -18.26
C GLN A 306 -1.10 10.92 -17.73
N ARG A 307 -0.78 12.01 -17.02
CA ARG A 307 -1.73 12.85 -16.29
C ARG A 307 -2.58 12.01 -15.33
N LEU A 308 -1.91 11.19 -14.54
CA LEU A 308 -2.52 10.34 -13.52
C LEU A 308 -2.11 10.81 -12.12
N PRO A 309 -3.04 10.82 -11.16
CA PRO A 309 -2.69 11.01 -9.76
C PRO A 309 -1.79 9.87 -9.26
N VAL A 310 -0.77 10.24 -8.50
CA VAL A 310 0.25 9.35 -7.94
C VAL A 310 -0.09 9.10 -6.47
N ALA A 311 -0.18 7.83 -6.08
CA ALA A 311 -0.33 7.39 -4.69
C ALA A 311 0.99 6.80 -4.18
N VAL A 312 1.52 7.32 -3.08
CA VAL A 312 2.46 6.55 -2.27
C VAL A 312 1.62 5.53 -1.51
N THR A 313 1.46 4.35 -2.11
CA THR A 313 0.46 3.37 -1.63
C THR A 313 0.86 2.77 -0.30
N GLU A 314 2.16 2.76 -0.01
CA GLU A 314 2.75 2.36 1.25
C GLU A 314 4.06 3.11 1.46
N THR A 315 4.27 3.65 2.67
CA THR A 315 5.56 4.17 3.10
C THR A 315 5.74 4.09 4.61
N GLY A 316 6.99 4.07 5.04
CA GLY A 316 7.40 4.08 6.43
C GLY A 316 8.92 4.11 6.51
N ALA A 317 9.44 4.34 7.71
CA ALA A 317 10.87 4.25 7.98
C ALA A 317 11.14 3.17 9.01
N LEU A 318 12.10 2.31 8.68
CA LEU A 318 12.49 1.17 9.48
C LEU A 318 13.06 1.65 10.81
N TYR A 319 12.55 1.08 11.90
CA TYR A 319 13.23 1.06 13.18
C TYR A 319 13.26 -0.37 13.69
N ALA A 320 14.45 -0.91 13.92
CA ALA A 320 14.66 -2.25 14.46
C ALA A 320 14.99 -2.14 15.96
N PRO A 321 14.05 -2.45 16.87
CA PRO A 321 14.27 -2.31 18.30
C PRO A 321 15.43 -3.18 18.78
N GLY A 322 16.33 -2.59 19.58
CA GLY A 322 17.49 -3.29 20.13
C GLY A 322 18.66 -3.47 19.15
N ARG A 323 18.56 -2.96 17.92
CA ARG A 323 19.70 -2.84 17.01
C ARG A 323 20.39 -1.50 17.16
N GLY A 324 21.68 -1.46 16.82
CA GLY A 324 22.50 -0.25 16.86
C GLY A 324 22.09 0.76 15.80
N GLY A 325 22.60 1.99 15.95
CA GLY A 325 22.32 3.12 15.07
C GLY A 325 21.58 4.25 15.76
N ALA A 326 20.88 5.06 14.99
CA ALA A 326 20.15 6.23 15.42
C ALA A 326 18.84 5.91 16.17
N ASP A 327 18.35 6.91 16.90
CA ASP A 327 17.09 6.84 17.63
C ASP A 327 15.88 6.76 16.68
N GLU A 328 14.85 6.02 17.10
CA GLU A 328 13.60 5.85 16.34
C GLU A 328 12.99 7.18 15.85
N LEU A 329 12.90 8.17 16.76
CA LEU A 329 12.35 9.47 16.44
C LEU A 329 13.18 10.17 15.37
N ALA A 330 14.51 10.13 15.45
CA ALA A 330 15.38 10.80 14.49
C ALA A 330 15.19 10.22 13.08
N ILE A 331 15.12 8.90 12.97
CA ILE A 331 14.95 8.19 11.69
C ILE A 331 13.59 8.50 11.08
N LYS A 332 12.52 8.26 11.84
CA LYS A 332 11.16 8.44 11.33
C LYS A 332 10.90 9.91 11.03
N GLN A 333 11.36 10.84 11.88
CA GLN A 333 11.19 12.27 11.68
C GLN A 333 11.92 12.80 10.46
N ALA A 334 13.15 12.33 10.22
CA ALA A 334 13.87 12.65 9.00
C ALA A 334 13.14 12.12 7.76
N TRP A 335 12.47 10.96 7.83
CA TRP A 335 11.69 10.42 6.71
C TRP A 335 10.40 11.19 6.46
N TRP A 336 9.52 11.32 7.46
CA TRP A 336 8.21 11.92 7.23
C TRP A 336 8.30 13.41 6.88
N ARG A 337 9.35 14.12 7.30
CA ARG A 337 9.59 15.51 6.87
C ARG A 337 9.95 15.63 5.39
N GLN A 338 10.50 14.57 4.79
CA GLN A 338 10.72 14.51 3.34
C GLN A 338 9.43 14.10 2.60
N VAL A 339 8.70 13.12 3.13
CA VAL A 339 7.42 12.65 2.55
C VAL A 339 6.35 13.74 2.58
N PHE A 340 6.28 14.50 3.68
CA PHE A 340 5.30 15.55 3.92
C PHE A 340 5.89 16.97 3.81
N ALA A 341 6.92 17.13 2.97
CA ALA A 341 7.61 18.40 2.81
C ALA A 341 6.65 19.56 2.47
N ALA A 342 6.92 20.74 3.01
CA ALA A 342 6.04 21.92 2.85
C ALA A 342 5.93 22.40 1.39
N ASP A 343 6.94 22.09 0.56
CA ASP A 343 7.01 22.42 -0.86
C ASP A 343 6.40 21.33 -1.77
N HIS A 344 5.63 20.39 -1.21
CA HIS A 344 4.92 19.31 -1.91
C HIS A 344 4.22 19.77 -3.20
N ALA A 345 3.43 20.84 -3.11
CA ALA A 345 2.67 21.37 -4.24
C ALA A 345 3.55 21.89 -5.40
N GLN A 346 4.82 22.22 -5.11
CA GLN A 346 5.79 22.69 -6.09
C GLN A 346 6.60 21.52 -6.66
N ARG A 347 7.03 20.58 -5.81
CA ARG A 347 7.93 19.48 -6.20
C ARG A 347 7.22 18.25 -6.73
N LEU A 348 6.11 17.86 -6.11
CA LEU A 348 5.37 16.63 -6.40
C LEU A 348 3.85 16.87 -6.50
N PRO A 349 3.37 17.85 -7.31
CA PRO A 349 1.95 18.20 -7.40
C PRO A 349 1.02 17.05 -7.83
N TRP A 350 1.55 16.00 -8.47
CA TRP A 350 0.82 14.82 -8.86
C TRP A 350 0.74 13.76 -7.77
N VAL A 351 1.50 13.87 -6.68
CA VAL A 351 1.28 13.03 -5.50
C VAL A 351 0.00 13.49 -4.80
N LYS A 352 -0.98 12.58 -4.78
CA LYS A 352 -2.38 12.82 -4.39
C LYS A 352 -2.88 11.91 -3.28
N MET A 353 -2.06 10.96 -2.86
CA MET A 353 -2.32 10.11 -1.70
C MET A 353 -1.00 9.66 -1.11
N VAL A 354 -0.90 9.64 0.22
CA VAL A 354 0.19 9.02 0.95
C VAL A 354 -0.39 8.15 2.05
N ASN A 355 -0.08 6.86 2.03
CA ASN A 355 -0.49 5.94 3.10
C ASN A 355 0.70 5.51 3.94
N TRP A 356 0.67 5.84 5.22
CA TRP A 356 1.69 5.39 6.18
C TRP A 356 1.46 3.95 6.61
N PHE A 357 2.51 3.15 6.75
CA PHE A 357 2.44 1.76 7.17
C PHE A 357 2.56 1.63 8.69
N GLU A 358 1.45 1.33 9.37
CA GLU A 358 1.32 1.35 10.84
C GLU A 358 1.42 -0.06 11.43
N TRP A 359 2.47 -0.80 11.05
CA TRP A 359 2.70 -2.16 11.53
C TRP A 359 3.95 -2.27 12.38
N ARG A 360 3.87 -3.10 13.42
CA ARG A 360 5.04 -3.63 14.11
C ARG A 360 5.08 -5.13 13.87
N LYS A 361 5.98 -5.58 13.00
CA LYS A 361 5.99 -6.96 12.49
C LYS A 361 7.38 -7.55 12.38
N GLN A 362 7.42 -8.87 12.29
CA GLN A 362 8.63 -9.59 11.91
C GLN A 362 8.92 -9.30 10.44
N GLU A 363 10.13 -8.84 10.14
CA GLU A 363 10.64 -8.66 8.78
C GLU A 363 11.74 -9.69 8.51
N PRO A 364 11.51 -10.63 7.57
CA PRO A 364 12.53 -11.59 7.14
C PRO A 364 13.82 -10.92 6.66
N GLU A 365 13.72 -9.75 6.04
CA GLU A 365 14.81 -8.98 5.43
C GLU A 365 15.88 -8.57 6.45
N ILE A 366 15.50 -8.41 7.72
CA ILE A 366 16.44 -8.18 8.82
C ILE A 366 16.55 -9.36 9.78
N GLY A 367 15.71 -10.39 9.64
CA GLY A 367 15.61 -11.50 10.59
C GLY A 367 15.16 -11.05 11.99
N GLY A 368 14.31 -10.03 12.09
CA GLY A 368 13.92 -9.39 13.36
C GLY A 368 12.63 -8.59 13.27
N ILE A 369 12.22 -7.99 14.40
CA ILE A 369 11.06 -7.10 14.45
C ILE A 369 11.46 -5.73 13.90
N VAL A 370 10.62 -5.17 13.02
CA VAL A 370 10.63 -3.75 12.66
C VAL A 370 9.37 -3.09 13.18
N ASP A 371 9.55 -1.89 13.75
CA ASP A 371 8.48 -1.00 14.14
C ASP A 371 8.32 0.11 13.09
N TRP A 372 7.30 0.00 12.23
CA TRP A 372 6.96 1.03 11.25
C TRP A 372 5.97 2.08 11.79
N THR A 373 5.43 1.86 13.00
CA THR A 373 4.33 2.67 13.54
C THR A 373 4.76 4.11 13.78
N SER A 374 3.89 5.09 13.53
CA SER A 374 4.24 6.51 13.71
C SER A 374 3.44 7.19 14.81
N THR A 375 2.36 6.56 15.30
CA THR A 375 1.36 7.21 16.16
C THR A 375 1.50 6.93 17.67
N HIS A 376 2.61 6.33 18.12
CA HIS A 376 2.78 5.92 19.52
C HIS A 376 3.84 6.75 20.26
N GLY A 377 3.59 7.01 21.55
CA GLY A 377 4.58 7.60 22.46
C GLY A 377 5.11 8.98 22.03
N ILE A 378 6.42 9.18 22.15
CA ILE A 378 7.07 10.44 21.73
C ILE A 378 7.07 10.60 20.20
N VAL A 379 7.18 9.49 19.46
CA VAL A 379 7.11 9.47 17.99
C VAL A 379 5.75 9.96 17.53
N GLY A 380 4.67 9.44 18.11
CA GLY A 380 3.29 9.87 17.84
C GLY A 380 3.05 11.35 18.02
N ARG A 381 3.49 11.92 19.14
CA ARG A 381 3.35 13.36 19.38
C ARG A 381 4.10 14.19 18.36
N ALA A 382 5.32 13.78 18.01
CA ALA A 382 6.13 14.48 17.01
C ALA A 382 5.55 14.35 15.60
N PHE A 383 5.07 13.15 15.23
CA PHE A 383 4.42 12.90 13.96
C PHE A 383 3.19 13.80 13.78
N CYS A 384 2.26 13.78 14.73
CA CYS A 384 1.05 14.60 14.68
C CYS A 384 1.34 16.11 14.60
N ALA A 385 2.38 16.57 15.31
CA ALA A 385 2.79 17.98 15.28
C ALA A 385 3.41 18.41 13.94
N ASP A 386 4.08 17.49 13.23
CA ASP A 386 4.75 17.77 11.96
C ASP A 386 3.82 17.60 10.73
N LEU A 387 2.59 17.07 10.90
CA LEU A 387 1.68 16.87 9.77
C LEU A 387 1.26 18.22 9.14
N PRO A 388 1.50 18.44 7.84
CA PRO A 388 1.22 19.71 7.20
C PRO A 388 -0.28 19.92 6.94
N THR A 389 -0.66 21.17 6.74
CA THR A 389 -2.04 21.60 6.50
C THR A 389 -2.57 21.26 5.11
N TRP A 390 -1.70 20.93 4.15
CA TRP A 390 -2.11 20.54 2.80
C TRP A 390 -2.61 19.08 2.71
N LEU A 391 -2.36 18.26 3.74
CA LEU A 391 -2.93 16.92 3.82
C LEU A 391 -4.42 17.00 4.16
N ARG A 392 -5.19 16.19 3.45
CA ARG A 392 -6.62 16.02 3.67
C ARG A 392 -6.91 14.76 4.48
N PHE A 393 -7.79 14.92 5.44
CA PHE A 393 -8.29 13.89 6.36
C PHE A 393 -9.76 13.62 6.02
N ALA A 394 -10.38 12.61 6.64
CA ALA A 394 -11.81 12.43 6.45
C ALA A 394 -12.56 13.66 6.99
N ASP A 395 -13.53 14.15 6.23
CA ASP A 395 -14.39 15.26 6.68
C ASP A 395 -15.19 14.80 7.91
N SER A 396 -15.17 15.63 8.97
CA SER A 396 -15.85 15.35 10.25
C SER A 396 -17.35 15.57 10.18
#